data_AF-A0A9P0LFX6-F1
#
_entry.id   AF-A0A9P0LFX6-F1
#
_cell.length_a   1.000
_cell.length_b   1.000
_cell.length_c   1.000
_cell.angle_alpha   90.00
_cell.angle_beta   90.00
_cell.angle_gamma   90.00
#
_symmetry.space_group_name_H-M   'P 1'
#
loop_
_entity.id
_entity.type
_entity.pdbx_description
1 polymer ?
#
loop_
_entity_poly.entity_id
_entity_poly.type
_entity_poly.pdbx_seq_one_letter_code
_entity_poly.pdbx_strand_id
1 'polypeptide(L)'
;MCRPCRLVSAARWIVLGISIAIIIISCLQVHYAVLRISNKTIGADDKREVEFSFVECIVLLGLAVVGILGSTVPNDWLKARMIAVYTTGMTVLVVYQLYCTYHILADIVDLEDTRTYLEEKFADRKTDVTDWVQEYWQCCGIDDAEYWTAKNKTIPKSCKNKYGKLNNVGCFDLFYASRKSILAVTLFCFCSNIALSIVGTAFGYRLLNSLREAWYGPAISDLPIMG
;
A
#
# COMPACT_ATOMS: atom_id res chain seq x y z
N MET A 1 18.14 38.86 3.70
CA MET A 1 17.33 37.61 3.70
C MET A 1 15.98 37.89 4.34
N CYS A 2 14.88 37.79 3.58
CA CYS A 2 13.53 38.06 4.07
C CYS A 2 13.07 37.00 5.08
N ARG A 3 12.52 37.41 6.24
CA ARG A 3 11.85 36.54 7.22
C ARG A 3 10.89 35.49 6.61
N PRO A 4 10.06 35.80 5.58
CA PRO A 4 9.22 34.80 4.93
C PRO A 4 9.97 33.62 4.29
N CYS A 5 11.21 33.82 3.80
CA CYS A 5 12.00 32.73 3.21
C CYS A 5 12.43 31.66 4.24
N ARG A 6 12.64 32.04 5.51
CA ARG A 6 13.03 31.08 6.56
C ARG A 6 11.86 30.19 7.00
N LEU A 7 10.66 30.76 7.10
CA LEU A 7 9.43 30.02 7.45
C LEU A 7 9.08 28.97 6.39
N VAL A 8 9.17 29.34 5.11
CA VAL A 8 8.91 28.41 4.00
C VAL A 8 9.95 27.27 3.96
N SER A 9 11.22 27.57 4.26
CA SER A 9 12.26 26.54 4.34
C SER A 9 12.00 25.55 5.49
N ALA A 10 11.72 26.04 6.70
CA ALA A 10 11.45 25.18 7.85
C ALA A 10 10.21 24.28 7.65
N ALA A 11 9.14 24.82 7.07
CA ALA A 11 7.92 24.06 6.79
C ALA A 11 8.17 22.89 5.81
N ARG A 12 9.04 23.06 4.81
CA ARG A 12 9.40 21.99 3.86
C ARG A 12 10.08 20.81 4.56
N TRP A 13 11.02 21.09 5.46
CA TRP A 13 11.73 20.05 6.21
C TRP A 13 10.84 19.35 7.23
N ILE A 14 9.90 20.06 7.84
CA ILE A 14 8.90 19.46 8.75
C ILE A 14 7.98 18.52 7.99
N VAL A 15 7.42 18.96 6.86
CA VAL A 15 6.57 18.11 6.01
C VAL A 15 7.35 16.88 5.55
N LEU A 16 8.60 17.03 5.12
CA LEU A 16 9.46 15.90 4.78
C LEU A 16 9.65 14.93 5.95
N GLY A 17 10.00 15.44 7.13
CA GLY A 17 10.22 14.62 8.32
C GLY A 17 8.98 13.83 8.70
N ILE A 18 7.80 14.45 8.62
CA ILE A 18 6.52 13.79 8.86
C ILE A 18 6.24 12.73 7.78
N SER A 19 6.43 13.04 6.51
CA SER A 19 6.24 12.08 5.42
C SER A 19 7.16 10.87 5.52
N ILE A 20 8.45 11.07 5.86
CA ILE A 20 9.40 9.99 6.09
C ILE A 20 8.97 9.16 7.30
N ALA A 21 8.59 9.80 8.41
CA ALA A 21 8.14 9.10 9.61
C ALA A 21 6.90 8.25 9.33
N ILE A 22 5.93 8.77 8.59
CA ILE A 22 4.73 8.03 8.17
C ILE A 22 5.12 6.83 7.30
N ILE A 23 5.97 7.02 6.28
CA ILE A 23 6.43 5.92 5.42
C ILE A 23 7.11 4.84 6.28
N ILE A 24 8.05 5.21 7.14
CA ILE A 24 8.77 4.25 8.00
C ILE A 24 7.80 3.51 8.92
N ILE A 25 6.86 4.21 9.56
CA ILE A 25 5.87 3.59 10.45
C ILE A 25 4.98 2.63 9.65
N SER A 26 4.49 3.02 8.48
CA SER A 26 3.68 2.17 7.61
C SER A 26 4.45 0.93 7.16
N CYS A 27 5.70 1.07 6.71
CA CYS A 27 6.52 -0.08 6.30
C CYS A 27 6.85 -0.98 7.50
N LEU A 28 7.10 -0.43 8.70
CA LEU A 28 7.31 -1.21 9.93
C LEU A 28 6.04 -1.94 10.38
N GLN A 29 4.87 -1.31 10.29
CA GLN A 29 3.59 -1.94 10.63
C GLN A 29 3.27 -3.08 9.68
N VAL A 30 3.45 -2.88 8.37
CA VAL A 30 3.29 -3.94 7.37
C VAL A 30 4.30 -5.05 7.62
N HIS A 31 5.59 -4.73 7.80
CA HIS A 31 6.62 -5.71 8.07
C HIS A 31 6.37 -6.50 9.36
N TYR A 32 5.89 -5.86 10.43
CA TYR A 32 5.60 -6.53 11.69
C TYR A 32 4.34 -7.39 11.61
N ALA A 33 3.27 -6.89 10.98
CA ALA A 33 2.05 -7.66 10.73
C ALA A 33 2.37 -8.91 9.90
N VAL A 34 3.17 -8.74 8.86
CA VAL A 34 3.65 -9.82 8.02
C VAL A 34 4.55 -10.76 8.79
N LEU A 35 5.60 -10.31 9.48
CA LEU A 35 6.51 -11.21 10.20
C LEU A 35 5.74 -12.06 11.21
N ARG A 36 4.71 -11.50 11.85
CA ARG A 36 3.84 -12.22 12.77
C ARG A 36 3.02 -13.32 12.08
N ILE A 37 2.63 -13.13 10.82
CA ILE A 37 1.91 -14.12 10.00
C ILE A 37 2.92 -15.13 9.39
N SER A 38 4.04 -14.63 8.85
CA SER A 38 5.11 -15.37 8.18
C SER A 38 5.78 -16.39 9.06
N ASN A 39 6.08 -16.02 10.32
CA ASN A 39 6.74 -16.95 11.25
C ASN A 39 5.84 -18.13 11.66
N LYS A 40 4.56 -18.12 11.27
CA LYS A 40 3.61 -19.16 11.65
C LYS A 40 3.05 -19.97 10.47
N THR A 41 2.95 -19.42 9.26
CA THR A 41 2.06 -20.04 8.25
C THR A 41 2.40 -19.88 6.77
N ILE A 42 3.44 -19.15 6.36
CA ILE A 42 3.50 -18.65 4.97
C ILE A 42 4.16 -19.64 3.98
N GLY A 43 3.43 -19.96 2.90
CA GLY A 43 3.94 -20.62 1.70
C GLY A 43 4.80 -19.68 0.85
N ALA A 44 5.45 -20.17 -0.20
CA ALA A 44 6.38 -19.35 -1.00
C ALA A 44 5.73 -18.09 -1.63
N ASP A 45 4.43 -18.14 -1.89
CA ASP A 45 3.70 -17.04 -2.55
C ASP A 45 3.48 -15.83 -1.63
N ASP A 46 3.07 -16.00 -0.36
CA ASP A 46 2.85 -14.84 0.52
C ASP A 46 4.16 -14.12 0.88
N LYS A 47 5.33 -14.79 0.76
CA LYS A 47 6.63 -14.12 0.96
C LYS A 47 6.90 -13.08 -0.13
N ARG A 48 6.42 -13.34 -1.36
CA ARG A 48 6.66 -12.46 -2.51
C ARG A 48 5.90 -11.14 -2.39
N GLU A 49 4.69 -11.17 -1.86
CA GLU A 49 3.86 -9.96 -1.65
C GLU A 49 4.51 -8.98 -0.66
N VAL A 50 5.18 -9.52 0.35
CA VAL A 50 5.89 -8.76 1.38
C VAL A 50 7.10 -8.05 0.81
N GLU A 51 7.92 -8.80 0.07
CA GLU A 51 9.08 -8.25 -0.61
C GLU A 51 8.65 -7.15 -1.58
N PHE A 52 7.51 -7.33 -2.25
CA PHE A 52 6.93 -6.33 -3.13
C PHE A 52 6.56 -5.03 -2.41
N SER A 53 5.84 -5.11 -1.29
CA SER A 53 5.47 -3.93 -0.49
C SER A 53 6.69 -3.15 0.02
N PHE A 54 7.76 -3.88 0.39
CA PHE A 54 9.00 -3.25 0.83
C PHE A 54 9.72 -2.50 -0.31
N VAL A 55 9.72 -3.05 -1.53
CA VAL A 55 10.29 -2.37 -2.71
C VAL A 55 9.51 -1.09 -3.03
N GLU A 56 8.18 -1.11 -2.97
CA GLU A 56 7.36 0.09 -3.18
C GLU A 56 7.70 1.20 -2.18
N CYS A 57 7.84 0.86 -0.90
CA CYS A 57 8.30 1.79 0.14
C CYS A 57 9.63 2.47 -0.22
N ILE A 58 10.62 1.70 -0.68
CA ILE A 58 11.93 2.22 -1.08
C ILE A 58 11.83 3.16 -2.28
N VAL A 59 11.05 2.78 -3.30
CA VAL A 59 10.83 3.60 -4.49
C VAL A 59 10.18 4.93 -4.12
N LEU A 60 9.13 4.90 -3.31
CA LEU A 60 8.44 6.10 -2.81
C LEU A 60 9.40 7.02 -2.04
N LEU A 61 10.21 6.47 -1.15
CA LEU A 61 11.21 7.23 -0.40
C LEU A 61 12.24 7.87 -1.34
N GLY A 62 12.74 7.11 -2.32
CA GLY A 62 13.68 7.59 -3.33
C GLY A 62 13.10 8.76 -4.15
N LEU A 63 11.86 8.63 -4.62
CA LEU A 63 11.16 9.68 -5.35
C LEU A 63 10.93 10.93 -4.49
N ALA A 64 10.56 10.76 -3.22
CA ALA A 64 10.41 11.89 -2.30
C ALA A 64 11.72 12.67 -2.13
N VAL A 65 12.84 11.97 -1.94
CA VAL A 65 14.17 12.59 -1.86
C VAL A 65 14.52 13.33 -3.15
N VAL A 66 14.30 12.71 -4.31
CA VAL A 66 14.57 13.32 -5.63
C VAL A 66 13.72 14.58 -5.84
N GLY A 67 12.42 14.54 -5.51
CA GLY A 67 11.53 15.71 -5.64
C GLY A 67 11.96 16.87 -4.74
N ILE A 68 12.42 16.57 -3.53
CA ILE A 68 12.85 17.59 -2.56
C ILE A 68 14.17 18.22 -2.96
N LEU A 69 15.17 17.39 -3.26
CA LEU A 69 16.46 17.89 -3.76
C LEU A 69 16.26 18.65 -5.07
N GLY A 70 15.42 18.13 -5.97
CA GLY A 70 15.02 18.82 -7.21
C GLY A 70 14.30 20.16 -6.97
N SER A 71 13.77 20.42 -5.78
CA SER A 71 13.17 21.73 -5.44
C SER A 71 14.16 22.72 -4.82
N THR A 72 15.30 22.25 -4.30
CA THR A 72 16.27 23.05 -3.53
C THR A 72 17.61 23.27 -4.22
N VAL A 73 17.94 22.45 -5.21
CA VAL A 73 19.20 22.57 -5.97
C VAL A 73 19.26 23.93 -6.69
N PRO A 74 20.35 24.70 -6.52
CA PRO A 74 20.50 26.03 -7.13
C PRO A 74 20.83 25.97 -8.63
N ASN A 75 21.38 24.85 -9.11
CA ASN A 75 21.68 24.66 -10.52
C ASN A 75 20.40 24.29 -11.28
N ASP A 76 19.88 25.21 -12.09
CA ASP A 76 18.61 25.00 -12.80
C ASP A 76 18.61 23.76 -13.69
N TRP A 77 19.72 23.46 -14.36
CA TRP A 77 19.80 22.30 -15.25
C TRP A 77 19.65 20.98 -14.49
N LEU A 78 20.36 20.86 -13.36
CA LEU A 78 20.25 19.69 -12.48
C LEU A 78 18.86 19.63 -11.84
N LYS A 79 18.32 20.78 -11.42
CA LYS A 79 16.98 20.95 -10.88
C LYS A 79 15.92 20.37 -11.83
N ALA A 80 15.94 20.79 -13.10
CA ALA A 80 15.01 20.31 -14.11
C ALA A 80 15.11 18.79 -14.32
N ARG A 81 16.33 18.23 -14.36
CA ARG A 81 16.52 16.78 -14.48
C ARG A 81 15.94 16.01 -13.30
N MET A 82 16.18 16.48 -12.08
CA MET A 82 15.65 15.83 -10.87
C MET A 82 14.11 15.89 -10.83
N ILE A 83 13.53 17.04 -11.18
CA ILE A 83 12.06 17.16 -11.26
C ILE A 83 11.50 16.27 -12.38
N ALA A 84 12.19 16.13 -13.51
CA ALA A 84 11.78 15.24 -14.59
C ALA A 84 11.80 13.76 -14.16
N VAL A 85 12.86 13.32 -13.47
CA VAL A 85 12.95 11.97 -12.88
C VAL A 85 11.83 11.74 -11.88
N TYR A 86 11.60 12.69 -10.96
CA TYR A 86 10.48 12.63 -10.00
C TYR A 86 9.13 12.49 -10.71
N THR A 87 8.84 13.39 -11.66
CA THR A 87 7.56 13.42 -12.38
C THR A 87 7.32 12.13 -13.16
N THR A 88 8.37 11.62 -13.83
CA THR A 88 8.30 10.36 -14.59
C THR A 88 8.07 9.18 -13.65
N GLY A 89 8.83 9.09 -12.55
CA GLY A 89 8.67 8.04 -11.55
C GLY A 89 7.29 8.02 -10.91
N MET A 90 6.74 9.19 -10.55
CA MET A 90 5.38 9.31 -10.03
C MET A 90 4.33 8.90 -11.07
N THR A 91 4.54 9.21 -12.35
CA THR A 91 3.64 8.79 -13.44
C THR A 91 3.64 7.26 -13.60
N VAL A 92 4.81 6.63 -13.62
CA VAL A 92 4.94 5.16 -13.67
C VAL A 92 4.27 4.52 -12.46
N LEU A 93 4.44 5.11 -11.27
CA LEU A 93 3.81 4.61 -10.06
C LEU A 93 2.27 4.69 -10.13
N VAL A 94 1.69 5.76 -10.67
CA VAL A 94 0.23 5.86 -10.87
C VAL A 94 -0.27 4.76 -11.79
N VAL A 95 0.39 4.53 -12.92
CA VAL A 95 0.01 3.46 -13.86
C VAL A 95 0.09 2.10 -13.18
N TYR A 96 1.16 1.86 -12.43
CA TYR A 96 1.36 0.65 -11.66
C TYR A 96 0.26 0.43 -10.60
N GLN A 97 -0.09 1.46 -9.83
CA GLN A 97 -1.14 1.40 -8.82
C GLN A 97 -2.52 1.15 -9.43
N LEU A 98 -2.82 1.73 -10.59
CA LEU A 98 -4.05 1.44 -11.32
C LEU A 98 -4.12 -0.01 -11.79
N TYR A 99 -3.00 -0.55 -12.29
CA TYR A 99 -2.88 -1.96 -12.66
C TYR A 99 -3.14 -2.88 -11.46
N CYS A 100 -2.48 -2.64 -10.32
CA CYS A 100 -2.72 -3.41 -9.10
C CYS A 100 -4.16 -3.32 -8.61
N THR A 101 -4.74 -2.12 -8.62
CA THR A 101 -6.12 -1.90 -8.20
C THR A 101 -7.09 -2.69 -9.07
N TYR A 102 -6.87 -2.70 -10.39
CA TYR A 102 -7.68 -3.49 -11.33
C TYR A 102 -7.61 -4.99 -11.02
N HIS A 103 -6.41 -5.54 -10.79
CA HIS A 103 -6.23 -6.96 -10.46
C HIS A 103 -6.87 -7.32 -9.12
N ILE A 104 -6.66 -6.50 -8.08
CA ILE A 104 -7.30 -6.68 -6.78
C ILE A 104 -8.82 -6.72 -6.96
N LEU A 105 -9.40 -5.75 -7.69
CA LEU A 105 -10.84 -5.70 -7.97
C LEU A 105 -11.34 -6.94 -8.73
N ALA A 106 -10.58 -7.47 -9.67
CA ALA A 106 -10.94 -8.69 -10.41
C ALA A 106 -11.01 -9.91 -9.48
N ASP A 107 -10.01 -10.09 -8.60
CA ASP A 107 -9.93 -11.22 -7.66
C ASP A 107 -11.00 -11.19 -6.56
N ILE A 108 -11.67 -10.05 -6.37
CA ILE A 108 -12.73 -9.87 -5.37
C ILE A 108 -14.09 -10.31 -5.87
N VAL A 109 -14.32 -10.24 -7.19
CA VAL A 109 -15.61 -10.61 -7.78
C VAL A 109 -15.85 -12.13 -7.64
N ASP A 110 -14.79 -12.92 -7.42
CA ASP A 110 -14.89 -14.37 -7.27
C ASP A 110 -15.08 -14.82 -5.80
N LEU A 111 -16.34 -14.92 -5.40
CA LEU A 111 -16.76 -15.35 -4.06
C LEU A 111 -16.71 -16.87 -3.88
N GLU A 112 -16.94 -17.64 -4.94
CA GLU A 112 -16.93 -19.10 -4.90
C GLU A 112 -15.54 -19.63 -4.55
N ASP A 113 -14.50 -18.98 -5.07
CA ASP A 113 -13.10 -19.34 -4.80
C ASP A 113 -12.72 -19.22 -3.32
N THR A 114 -13.34 -18.27 -2.59
CA THR A 114 -13.05 -18.08 -1.15
C THR A 114 -13.51 -19.25 -0.30
N ARG A 115 -14.70 -19.78 -0.60
CA ARG A 115 -15.25 -20.91 0.15
C ARG A 115 -14.42 -22.16 -0.12
N THR A 116 -14.13 -22.43 -1.40
CA THR A 116 -13.30 -23.56 -1.81
C THR A 116 -11.90 -23.50 -1.20
N TYR A 117 -11.28 -22.32 -1.17
CA TYR A 117 -10.00 -22.09 -0.50
C TYR A 117 -10.06 -22.44 0.99
N LEU A 118 -11.07 -21.95 1.72
CA LEU A 118 -11.22 -22.28 3.14
C LEU A 118 -11.52 -23.77 3.35
N GLU A 119 -12.32 -24.37 2.49
CA GLU A 119 -12.60 -25.82 2.51
C GLU A 119 -11.33 -26.65 2.34
N GLU A 120 -10.47 -26.28 1.39
CA GLU A 120 -9.18 -26.94 1.17
C GLU A 120 -8.26 -26.79 2.40
N LYS A 121 -8.13 -25.58 2.95
CA LYS A 121 -7.29 -25.33 4.13
C LYS A 121 -7.82 -26.01 5.40
N PHE A 122 -9.14 -26.12 5.57
CA PHE A 122 -9.74 -26.80 6.72
C PHE A 122 -9.80 -28.33 6.53
N ALA A 123 -9.76 -28.82 5.29
CA ALA A 123 -9.68 -30.24 4.99
C ALA A 123 -8.35 -30.84 5.48
N ASP A 124 -7.24 -30.13 5.28
CA ASP A 124 -5.93 -30.53 5.78
C ASP A 124 -5.72 -30.08 7.23
N ARG A 125 -6.24 -30.89 8.18
CA ARG A 125 -6.18 -30.62 9.63
C ARG A 125 -4.75 -30.57 10.20
N LYS A 126 -3.72 -30.80 9.37
CA LYS A 126 -2.31 -30.86 9.81
C LYS A 126 -1.68 -29.49 10.00
N THR A 127 -2.34 -28.41 9.62
CA THR A 127 -1.71 -27.09 9.65
C THR A 127 -2.08 -26.32 10.92
N ASP A 128 -1.07 -25.88 11.66
CA ASP A 128 -1.16 -24.90 12.76
C ASP A 128 -1.93 -23.63 12.35
N VAL A 129 -2.05 -23.38 11.04
CA VAL A 129 -2.84 -22.32 10.40
C VAL A 129 -4.31 -22.38 10.83
N THR A 130 -4.95 -23.55 10.76
CA THR A 130 -6.40 -23.67 10.99
C THR A 130 -6.76 -23.44 12.45
N ASP A 131 -5.90 -23.88 13.36
CA ASP A 131 -6.05 -23.59 14.79
C ASP A 131 -5.79 -22.11 15.09
N TRP A 132 -4.79 -21.52 14.46
CA TRP A 132 -4.51 -20.09 14.61
C TRP A 132 -5.66 -19.22 14.06
N VAL A 133 -6.23 -19.55 12.90
CA VAL A 133 -7.37 -18.82 12.33
C VAL A 133 -8.57 -18.89 13.28
N GLN A 134 -8.94 -20.09 13.74
CA GLN A 134 -10.07 -20.26 14.66
C GLN A 134 -9.88 -19.50 15.98
N GLU A 135 -8.66 -19.51 16.52
CA GLU A 135 -8.33 -18.77 17.75
C GLU A 135 -8.31 -17.25 17.53
N TYR A 136 -7.66 -16.77 16.46
CA TYR A 136 -7.53 -15.34 16.19
C TYR A 136 -8.89 -14.70 15.88
N TRP A 137 -9.69 -15.38 15.05
CA TRP A 137 -11.00 -14.89 14.61
C TRP A 137 -12.13 -15.25 15.58
N GLN A 138 -11.86 -16.05 16.60
CA GLN A 138 -12.85 -16.57 17.54
C GLN A 138 -14.02 -17.27 16.80
N CYS A 139 -13.69 -18.10 15.83
CA CYS A 139 -14.63 -18.84 14.99
C CYS A 139 -14.42 -20.36 15.15
N CYS A 140 -15.34 -21.16 14.61
CA CYS A 140 -15.18 -22.62 14.57
C CYS A 140 -15.74 -23.20 13.29
N GLY A 141 -14.93 -24.00 12.60
CA GLY A 141 -15.32 -24.62 11.33
C GLY A 141 -15.67 -23.58 10.25
N ILE A 142 -16.17 -24.04 9.11
CA ILE A 142 -16.46 -23.15 7.98
C ILE A 142 -17.76 -22.39 8.23
N ASP A 143 -18.86 -23.12 8.38
CA ASP A 143 -20.18 -22.56 8.67
C ASP A 143 -20.43 -22.46 10.18
N ASP A 144 -19.99 -23.46 10.95
CA ASP A 144 -20.05 -23.51 12.42
C ASP A 144 -19.24 -24.70 12.98
N ALA A 145 -19.38 -24.99 14.27
CA ALA A 145 -18.73 -26.12 14.91
C ALA A 145 -19.23 -27.50 14.43
N GLU A 146 -20.42 -27.60 13.86
CA GLU A 146 -20.96 -28.85 13.29
C GLU A 146 -20.18 -29.28 12.05
N TYR A 147 -19.51 -28.34 11.36
CA TYR A 147 -18.56 -28.63 10.27
C TYR A 147 -17.58 -29.76 10.63
N TRP A 148 -17.01 -29.72 11.83
CA TRP A 148 -16.03 -30.73 12.26
C TRP A 148 -16.70 -32.10 12.44
N THR A 149 -17.87 -32.12 13.07
CA THR A 149 -18.66 -33.34 13.29
C THR A 149 -19.12 -33.94 11.97
N ALA A 150 -19.58 -33.13 11.02
CA ALA A 150 -20.01 -33.55 9.68
C ALA A 150 -18.87 -34.17 8.86
N LYS A 151 -17.62 -33.78 9.12
CA LYS A 151 -16.41 -34.37 8.53
C LYS A 151 -15.86 -35.55 9.33
N ASN A 152 -16.61 -36.08 10.31
CA ASN A 152 -16.17 -37.13 11.24
C ASN A 152 -14.86 -36.79 11.99
N LYS A 153 -14.66 -35.50 12.30
CA LYS A 153 -13.50 -34.99 13.04
C LYS A 153 -13.93 -34.47 14.41
N THR A 154 -13.04 -34.57 15.40
CA THR A 154 -13.28 -33.94 16.70
C THR A 154 -13.27 -32.41 16.57
N ILE A 155 -13.97 -31.70 17.45
CA ILE A 155 -13.89 -30.24 17.47
C ILE A 155 -12.52 -29.83 18.07
N PRO A 156 -11.71 -29.01 17.36
CA PRO A 156 -10.43 -28.53 17.87
C PRO A 156 -10.54 -27.70 19.15
N LYS A 157 -9.47 -27.65 19.96
CA LYS A 157 -9.42 -26.78 21.15
C LYS A 157 -9.44 -25.30 20.79
N SER A 158 -8.89 -24.93 19.63
CA SER A 158 -8.89 -23.58 19.05
C SER A 158 -10.29 -22.99 18.82
N CYS A 159 -11.31 -23.85 18.67
CA CYS A 159 -12.72 -23.43 18.60
C CYS A 159 -13.29 -22.94 19.95
N LYS A 160 -12.56 -23.08 21.05
CA LYS A 160 -13.01 -22.64 22.37
C LYS A 160 -12.37 -21.31 22.71
N ASN A 161 -13.17 -20.38 23.21
CA ASN A 161 -12.65 -19.11 23.70
C ASN A 161 -11.89 -19.27 25.03
N LYS A 162 -11.33 -18.17 25.54
CA LYS A 162 -10.59 -18.13 26.81
C LYS A 162 -11.35 -18.62 28.04
N TYR A 163 -12.69 -18.72 27.97
CA TYR A 163 -13.55 -19.24 29.03
C TYR A 163 -13.95 -20.71 28.81
N GLY A 164 -13.38 -21.37 27.81
CA GLY A 164 -13.71 -22.74 27.44
C GLY A 164 -15.06 -22.92 26.74
N LYS A 165 -15.76 -21.83 26.40
CA LYS A 165 -17.02 -21.89 25.65
C LYS A 165 -16.73 -22.05 24.16
N LEU A 166 -17.53 -22.89 23.50
CA LEU A 166 -17.42 -23.12 22.07
C LEU A 166 -17.87 -21.88 21.29
N ASN A 167 -17.10 -21.51 20.27
CA ASN A 167 -17.47 -20.48 19.30
C ASN A 167 -18.45 -21.10 18.30
N ASN A 168 -19.68 -20.58 18.24
CA ASN A 168 -20.73 -21.09 17.36
C ASN A 168 -20.80 -20.35 16.01
N VAL A 169 -19.87 -19.43 15.76
CA VAL A 169 -19.83 -18.64 14.52
C VAL A 169 -18.84 -19.30 13.55
N GLY A 170 -19.28 -19.51 12.32
CA GLY A 170 -18.44 -20.01 11.23
C GLY A 170 -17.31 -19.06 10.87
N CYS A 171 -16.16 -19.62 10.50
CA CYS A 171 -15.03 -18.84 10.03
C CYS A 171 -15.31 -18.18 8.68
N PHE A 172 -16.20 -18.74 7.83
CA PHE A 172 -16.54 -18.16 6.54
C PHE A 172 -17.18 -16.78 6.67
N ASP A 173 -18.24 -16.66 7.49
CA ASP A 173 -18.96 -15.40 7.65
C ASP A 173 -18.08 -14.29 8.20
N LEU A 174 -17.24 -14.62 9.19
CA LEU A 174 -16.30 -13.67 9.78
C LEU A 174 -15.21 -13.29 8.78
N PHE A 175 -14.60 -14.26 8.12
CA PHE A 175 -13.58 -14.02 7.10
C PHE A 175 -14.15 -13.16 5.96
N TYR A 176 -15.37 -13.43 5.53
CA TYR A 176 -16.06 -12.67 4.49
C TYR A 176 -16.34 -11.22 4.93
N ALA A 177 -16.92 -11.02 6.12
CA ALA A 177 -17.21 -9.70 6.66
C ALA A 177 -15.94 -8.85 6.82
N SER A 178 -14.86 -9.45 7.30
CA SER A 178 -13.58 -8.77 7.43
C SER A 178 -12.88 -8.57 6.10
N ARG A 179 -12.95 -9.51 5.14
CA ARG A 179 -12.39 -9.32 3.79
C ARG A 179 -13.02 -8.09 3.15
N LYS A 180 -14.35 -7.93 3.26
CA LYS A 180 -15.05 -6.72 2.78
C LYS A 180 -14.58 -5.44 3.46
N SER A 181 -14.37 -5.47 4.78
CA SER A 181 -13.93 -4.31 5.56
C SER A 181 -12.48 -3.93 5.26
N ILE A 182 -11.57 -4.91 5.29
CA ILE A 182 -10.16 -4.76 4.93
C ILE A 182 -10.05 -4.25 3.50
N LEU A 183 -10.83 -4.82 2.58
CA LEU A 183 -10.86 -4.37 1.20
C LEU A 183 -11.28 -2.91 1.07
N ALA A 184 -12.36 -2.50 1.74
CA ALA A 184 -12.82 -1.12 1.66
C ALA A 184 -11.73 -0.15 2.13
N VAL A 185 -11.04 -0.49 3.23
CA VAL A 185 -9.90 0.28 3.75
C VAL A 185 -8.73 0.27 2.77
N THR A 186 -8.36 -0.89 2.24
CA THR A 186 -7.27 -1.04 1.27
C THR A 186 -7.53 -0.22 0.01
N LEU A 187 -8.73 -0.34 -0.58
CA LEU A 187 -9.13 0.42 -1.76
C LEU A 187 -9.12 1.92 -1.49
N PHE A 188 -9.63 2.36 -0.34
CA PHE A 188 -9.56 3.76 0.08
C PHE A 188 -8.12 4.29 0.17
N CYS A 189 -7.21 3.51 0.76
CA CYS A 189 -5.78 3.83 0.82
C CYS A 189 -5.16 3.92 -0.58
N PHE A 190 -5.44 2.96 -1.47
CA PHE A 190 -4.95 3.00 -2.86
C PHE A 190 -5.47 4.21 -3.62
N CYS A 191 -6.76 4.51 -3.55
CA CYS A 191 -7.34 5.70 -4.18
C CYS A 191 -6.71 6.99 -3.66
N SER A 192 -6.46 7.08 -2.35
CA SER A 192 -5.80 8.24 -1.74
C SER A 192 -4.36 8.40 -2.24
N ASN A 193 -3.60 7.30 -2.33
CA ASN A 193 -2.24 7.30 -2.86
C ASN A 193 -2.19 7.69 -4.35
N ILE A 194 -3.12 7.19 -5.16
CA ILE A 194 -3.25 7.57 -6.57
C ILE A 194 -3.54 9.07 -6.68
N ALA A 195 -4.48 9.59 -5.91
CA ALA A 195 -4.81 11.02 -5.91
C ALA A 195 -3.61 11.89 -5.53
N LEU A 196 -2.89 11.54 -4.47
CA LEU A 196 -1.67 12.24 -4.06
C LEU A 196 -0.58 12.18 -5.15
N SER A 197 -0.46 11.04 -5.81
CA SER A 197 0.53 10.84 -6.87
C SER A 197 0.21 11.66 -8.12
N ILE A 198 -1.07 11.74 -8.50
CA ILE A 198 -1.53 12.62 -9.59
C ILE A 198 -1.23 14.08 -9.28
N VAL A 199 -1.51 14.52 -8.04
CA VAL A 199 -1.19 15.89 -7.59
C VAL A 199 0.30 16.15 -7.67
N GLY A 200 1.14 15.24 -7.16
CA GLY A 200 2.60 15.34 -7.24
C GLY A 200 3.11 15.44 -8.68
N THR A 201 2.60 14.60 -9.58
CA THR A 201 2.90 14.63 -11.01
C THR A 201 2.50 15.95 -11.65
N ALA A 202 1.29 16.45 -11.38
CA ALA A 202 0.81 17.73 -11.91
C ALA A 202 1.69 18.92 -11.46
N PHE A 203 2.11 18.93 -10.19
CA PHE A 203 3.07 19.92 -9.69
C PHE A 203 4.43 19.80 -10.38
N GLY A 204 4.94 18.58 -10.56
CA GLY A 204 6.19 18.31 -11.26
C GLY A 204 6.17 18.85 -12.70
N TYR A 205 5.11 18.55 -13.46
CA TYR A 205 4.93 19.07 -14.83
C TYR A 205 4.86 20.60 -14.87
N ARG A 206 4.10 21.23 -13.97
CA ARG A 206 4.02 22.69 -13.91
C ARG A 206 5.38 23.34 -13.63
N LEU A 207 6.15 22.76 -12.71
CA LEU A 207 7.48 23.28 -12.38
C LEU A 207 8.46 23.11 -13.54
N LEU A 208 8.40 22.00 -14.26
CA LEU A 208 9.19 21.78 -15.48
C LEU A 208 8.86 22.80 -16.56
N ASN A 209 7.57 23.08 -16.80
CA ASN A 209 7.16 24.08 -17.78
C ASN A 209 7.64 25.48 -17.39
N SER A 210 7.54 25.85 -16.12
CA SER A 210 8.05 27.13 -15.62
C SER A 210 9.56 27.27 -15.80
N LEU A 211 10.34 26.21 -15.54
CA LEU A 211 11.79 26.21 -15.78
C LEU A 211 12.12 26.32 -17.27
N ARG A 212 11.35 25.65 -18.14
CA ARG A 212 11.48 25.75 -19.58
C ARG A 212 11.21 27.18 -20.06
N GLU A 213 10.14 27.81 -19.61
CA GLU A 213 9.82 29.20 -19.95
C GLU A 213 10.90 30.17 -19.48
N ALA A 214 11.50 29.95 -18.30
CA ALA A 214 12.60 30.78 -17.81
C ALA A 214 13.85 30.70 -18.70
N TRP A 215 14.14 29.54 -19.30
CA TRP A 215 15.30 29.37 -20.17
C TRP A 215 15.09 29.85 -21.60
N TYR A 216 13.90 29.64 -22.16
CA TYR A 216 13.62 29.91 -23.57
C TYR A 216 12.79 31.18 -23.80
N GLY A 217 12.07 31.66 -22.79
CA GLY A 217 11.21 32.86 -22.87
C GLY A 217 11.94 34.14 -23.28
N PRO A 218 13.15 34.44 -22.76
CA PRO A 218 13.89 35.65 -23.16
C PRO A 218 14.35 35.63 -24.62
N ALA A 219 14.59 34.44 -25.19
CA ALA A 219 15.12 34.30 -26.55
C ALA A 219 14.09 34.63 -27.65
N ILE A 220 12.80 34.71 -27.32
CA ILE A 220 11.71 35.02 -28.27
C ILE A 220 11.32 36.50 -28.21
N SER A 221 11.50 37.18 -27.07
CA SER A 221 11.16 38.60 -26.93
C SER A 221 12.18 39.56 -27.54
N ASP A 222 13.41 39.10 -27.77
CA ASP A 222 14.52 39.93 -28.29
C ASP A 222 14.76 39.78 -29.80
N LEU A 223 13.95 38.99 -30.51
CA LEU A 223 14.01 38.95 -31.97
C LEU A 223 13.42 40.26 -32.51
N PRO A 224 14.21 41.10 -33.22
CA PRO A 224 13.69 42.32 -33.80
C PRO A 224 12.55 41.94 -34.74
N ILE A 225 11.40 42.58 -34.56
CA ILE A 225 10.31 42.55 -35.51
C ILE A 225 10.89 43.15 -36.79
N MET A 226 11.34 42.30 -37.71
CA MET A 226 11.71 42.71 -39.06
C MET A 226 10.40 43.10 -39.76
N GLY A 227 10.06 44.38 -39.65
CA GLY A 227 9.06 45.06 -40.49
C GLY A 227 9.63 45.43 -41.84
#